data_AF-A0A3Q3X9M5-F1
#
_entry.id   AF-A0A3Q3X9M5-F1
#
_cell.length_a   1.000
_cell.length_b   1.000
_cell.length_c   1.000
_cell.angle_alpha   90.00
_cell.angle_beta   90.00
_cell.angle_gamma   90.00
#
_symmetry.space_group_name_H-M   'P 1'
#
loop_
_entity.id
_entity.type
_entity.pdbx_description
1 polymer ?
#
loop_
_entity_poly.entity_id
_entity_poly.type
_entity_poly.pdbx_seq_one_letter_code
_entity_poly.pdbx_strand_id
1 'polypeptide(L)'
;MCYLLQLFNFVLKPQEEDQVSHRSSSSRLSKSPLRGVKKVKIMQCKVTMLDGSDYTVDVEKRAKGQVLFDKVCEHLNLLEKDYFGITHRDVENQKVKADVCMISGPWNFAFNVKFYPPDPSQLTEDITRYYLSLQLRDDVVSGRLPCSFATHTVLGSYTAQSELGDYDLEELGCDYISELRLAPNQTKELEDKVMELHKTYKGMTPAEAEIHFLENAKKLSMYGVDLHHAKAVSNLPDSEGVEIMLGVCASGLLIYRDRLRINRFAWPKILKISYKRNNFYIKIRPGEFEQFESTIGFKLPNHRAAKRLWKVCVEHHTFFRLVSPEAPPKKFLSLGSKFRFSGRTQAQTRRASSQIIRPAPFFERSASKRYNMSHSLDGGRLILITEFQNVTV
;
A
#
# COMPACT_ATOMS: atom_id res chain seq x y z
N MET A 1 -1.82 -29.02 -7.27
CA MET A 1 -2.79 -28.45 -8.22
C MET A 1 -4.19 -29.08 -8.10
N CYS A 2 -4.32 -30.35 -7.67
CA CYS A 2 -5.59 -31.09 -7.67
C CYS A 2 -6.61 -30.74 -6.56
N TYR A 3 -6.20 -30.24 -5.39
CA TYR A 3 -7.15 -29.92 -4.30
C TYR A 3 -7.88 -28.57 -4.47
N LEU A 4 -7.32 -27.63 -5.23
CA LEU A 4 -7.95 -26.32 -5.49
C LEU A 4 -8.99 -26.38 -6.62
N LEU A 5 -8.83 -27.32 -7.55
CA LEU A 5 -9.80 -27.59 -8.63
C LEU A 5 -11.05 -28.35 -8.13
N GLN A 6 -10.94 -29.10 -7.03
CA GLN A 6 -12.12 -29.72 -6.40
C GLN A 6 -13.04 -28.70 -5.69
N LEU A 7 -12.54 -27.52 -5.33
CA LEU A 7 -13.35 -26.44 -4.74
C LEU A 7 -14.02 -25.53 -5.78
N PHE A 8 -13.61 -25.59 -7.06
CA PHE A 8 -14.08 -24.68 -8.10
C PHE A 8 -14.24 -25.40 -9.45
N ASN A 9 -15.24 -26.27 -9.55
CA ASN A 9 -15.63 -26.87 -10.84
C ASN A 9 -16.64 -25.98 -11.61
N PHE A 10 -16.11 -25.41 -12.70
CA PHE A 10 -16.61 -25.18 -14.08
C PHE A 10 -17.95 -24.49 -14.46
N VAL A 11 -17.78 -23.62 -15.47
CA VAL A 11 -18.66 -23.07 -16.54
C VAL A 11 -19.96 -22.34 -16.14
N LEU A 12 -19.98 -21.02 -16.36
CA LEU A 12 -21.21 -20.24 -16.52
C LEU A 12 -21.63 -20.21 -18.00
N LYS A 13 -22.84 -20.72 -18.28
CA LYS A 13 -23.60 -20.39 -19.51
C LYS A 13 -24.22 -18.99 -19.37
N PRO A 14 -24.40 -18.23 -20.46
CA PRO A 14 -25.15 -16.98 -20.43
C PRO A 14 -26.65 -17.28 -20.38
N GLN A 15 -27.39 -16.54 -19.58
CA GLN A 15 -28.85 -16.52 -19.63
C GLN A 15 -29.32 -15.08 -19.90
N GLU A 16 -30.19 -14.98 -20.89
CA GLU A 16 -30.76 -13.76 -21.48
C GLU A 16 -31.81 -13.06 -20.60
N GLU A 17 -32.16 -11.87 -21.10
CA GLU A 17 -33.14 -10.82 -20.73
C GLU A 17 -34.44 -11.33 -20.06
N ASP A 18 -35.15 -10.56 -19.22
CA ASP A 18 -35.84 -9.35 -19.66
C ASP A 18 -36.53 -8.56 -18.51
N GLN A 19 -37.06 -7.40 -18.89
CA GLN A 19 -38.11 -6.57 -18.27
C GLN A 19 -37.74 -5.24 -17.60
N VAL A 20 -38.09 -4.23 -18.41
CA VAL A 20 -38.21 -2.80 -18.24
C VAL A 20 -39.17 -2.42 -17.11
N SER A 21 -38.85 -1.37 -16.36
CA SER A 21 -39.88 -0.52 -15.74
C SER A 21 -39.55 0.96 -15.94
N HIS A 22 -40.49 1.64 -16.58
CA HIS A 22 -40.57 3.08 -16.75
C HIS A 22 -40.85 3.76 -15.40
N ARG A 23 -40.15 4.86 -15.11
CA ARG A 23 -40.80 6.09 -14.61
C ARG A 23 -39.86 7.28 -14.67
N SER A 24 -40.33 8.26 -15.43
CA SER A 24 -39.80 9.58 -15.69
C SER A 24 -40.00 10.50 -14.47
N SER A 25 -39.08 11.44 -14.26
CA SER A 25 -39.42 12.77 -13.74
C SER A 25 -38.30 13.74 -14.07
N SER A 26 -38.60 14.63 -15.01
CA SER A 26 -37.81 15.79 -15.38
C SER A 26 -37.98 16.90 -14.35
N SER A 27 -36.90 17.61 -14.00
CA SER A 27 -37.00 19.05 -13.75
C SER A 27 -35.70 19.73 -14.19
N ARG A 28 -35.83 20.64 -15.16
CA ARG A 28 -34.75 21.49 -15.67
C ARG A 28 -34.78 22.83 -14.93
N LEU A 29 -33.60 23.23 -14.48
CA LEU A 29 -32.97 24.56 -14.54
C LEU A 29 -33.74 25.80 -14.03
N SER A 30 -33.09 26.51 -13.11
CA SER A 30 -32.70 27.91 -13.36
C SER A 30 -31.34 28.20 -12.71
N LYS A 31 -30.36 28.60 -13.53
CA LYS A 31 -29.05 29.14 -13.08
C LYS A 31 -29.07 30.64 -13.39
N SER A 32 -29.01 31.48 -12.37
CA SER A 32 -28.76 32.92 -12.53
C SER A 32 -27.24 33.17 -12.75
N PRO A 33 -26.85 34.09 -13.65
CA PRO A 33 -25.46 34.40 -13.92
C PRO A 33 -25.00 35.61 -13.09
N LEU A 34 -24.54 35.36 -11.87
CA LEU A 34 -23.71 36.32 -11.14
C LEU A 34 -22.38 35.62 -10.81
N ARG A 35 -21.45 35.65 -11.78
CA ARG A 35 -20.05 35.26 -11.56
C ARG A 35 -19.37 36.38 -10.78
N GLY A 36 -19.61 36.44 -9.47
CA GLY A 36 -18.66 37.03 -8.55
C GLY A 36 -17.33 36.28 -8.67
N VAL A 37 -16.21 37.01 -8.72
CA VAL A 37 -14.86 36.44 -8.66
C VAL A 37 -14.78 35.63 -7.36
N LYS A 38 -14.88 34.31 -7.46
CA LYS A 38 -14.82 33.44 -6.28
C LYS A 38 -13.41 33.55 -5.72
N LYS A 39 -13.26 34.21 -4.57
CA LYS A 39 -12.01 34.19 -3.78
C LYS A 39 -11.54 32.74 -3.66
N VAL A 40 -10.34 32.47 -4.17
CA VAL A 40 -9.72 31.16 -4.08
C VAL A 40 -9.44 30.90 -2.59
N LYS A 41 -10.13 29.91 -2.02
CA LYS A 41 -9.93 29.54 -0.62
C LYS A 41 -8.70 28.65 -0.53
N ILE A 42 -7.69 29.10 0.20
CA ILE A 42 -6.48 28.34 0.53
C ILE A 42 -6.76 27.50 1.78
N MET A 43 -6.23 26.28 1.80
CA MET A 43 -6.35 25.33 2.89
C MET A 43 -4.94 24.85 3.27
N GLN A 44 -4.64 24.88 4.56
CA GLN A 44 -3.41 24.33 5.10
C GLN A 44 -3.54 22.80 5.18
N CYS A 45 -2.63 22.09 4.54
CA CYS A 45 -2.55 20.64 4.55
C CYS A 45 -1.39 20.18 5.41
N LYS A 46 -1.59 19.11 6.16
CA LYS A 46 -0.56 18.41 6.92
C LYS A 46 -0.32 17.04 6.28
N VAL A 47 0.92 16.75 5.91
CA VAL A 47 1.34 15.46 5.33
C VAL A 47 2.32 14.81 6.30
N THR A 48 1.96 13.66 6.87
CA THR A 48 2.88 12.83 7.62
C THR A 48 3.79 12.07 6.65
N MET A 49 5.09 12.26 6.82
CA MET A 49 6.15 11.71 5.99
C MET A 49 6.53 10.30 6.46
N LEU A 50 7.35 9.59 5.66
CA LEU A 50 7.74 8.21 5.95
C LEU A 50 8.72 8.08 7.12
N ASP A 51 9.44 9.15 7.44
CA ASP A 51 10.27 9.26 8.65
C ASP A 51 9.45 9.70 9.89
N GLY A 52 8.13 9.88 9.73
CA GLY A 52 7.24 10.33 10.78
C GLY A 52 7.26 11.83 11.05
N SER A 53 8.05 12.62 10.31
CA SER A 53 7.96 14.08 10.33
C SER A 53 6.65 14.56 9.70
N ASP A 54 6.25 15.79 10.00
CA ASP A 54 5.04 16.38 9.43
C ASP A 54 5.41 17.56 8.54
N TYR A 55 5.06 17.49 7.26
CA TYR A 55 5.20 18.57 6.29
C TYR A 55 3.87 19.34 6.15
N THR A 56 3.89 20.64 6.44
CA THR A 56 2.70 21.49 6.36
C THR A 56 2.80 22.42 5.15
N VAL A 57 1.75 22.46 4.31
CA VAL A 57 1.76 23.24 3.07
C VAL A 57 0.38 23.74 2.68
N ASP A 58 0.34 24.95 2.14
CA ASP A 58 -0.88 25.56 1.64
C ASP A 58 -1.21 25.13 0.21
N VAL A 59 -2.46 24.73 -0.01
CA VAL A 59 -3.01 24.39 -1.34
C VAL A 59 -4.38 25.00 -1.51
N GLU A 60 -4.77 25.27 -2.75
CA GLU A 60 -6.13 25.71 -3.04
C GLU A 60 -7.14 24.61 -2.68
N LYS A 61 -8.28 24.96 -2.08
CA LYS A 61 -9.34 24.01 -1.69
C LYS A 61 -9.80 23.10 -2.83
N ARG A 62 -9.66 23.56 -4.08
CA ARG A 62 -10.06 22.83 -5.29
C ARG A 62 -8.88 22.30 -6.10
N ALA A 63 -7.67 22.34 -5.54
CA ALA A 63 -6.52 21.71 -6.15
C ALA A 63 -6.72 20.19 -6.21
N LYS A 64 -6.17 19.55 -7.24
CA LYS A 64 -6.14 18.08 -7.32
C LYS A 64 -5.11 17.55 -6.31
N GLY A 65 -5.30 16.32 -5.82
CA GLY A 65 -4.32 15.68 -4.93
C GLY A 65 -2.91 15.61 -5.52
N GLN A 66 -2.79 15.56 -6.85
CA GLN A 66 -1.52 15.65 -7.57
C GLN A 66 -0.71 16.92 -7.23
N VAL A 67 -1.36 18.06 -7.00
CA VAL A 67 -0.68 19.31 -6.64
C VAL A 67 -0.01 19.18 -5.27
N LEU A 68 -0.70 18.61 -4.29
CA LEU A 68 -0.12 18.35 -2.97
C LEU A 68 1.04 17.35 -3.08
N PHE A 69 0.88 16.30 -3.89
CA PHE A 69 1.93 15.32 -4.12
C PHE A 69 3.18 15.90 -4.78
N ASP A 70 3.01 16.74 -5.81
CA ASP A 70 4.14 17.39 -6.47
C ASP A 70 4.91 18.31 -5.49
N LYS A 71 4.20 19.05 -4.63
CA LYS A 71 4.84 19.85 -3.56
C LYS A 71 5.61 19.00 -2.56
N VAL A 72 5.08 17.83 -2.17
CA VAL A 72 5.79 16.90 -1.29
C VAL A 72 7.06 16.37 -1.97
N CYS A 73 6.98 15.96 -3.23
CA CYS A 73 8.15 15.48 -3.97
C CYS A 73 9.20 16.57 -4.17
N GLU A 74 8.78 17.83 -4.39
CA GLU A 74 9.68 18.98 -4.46
C GLU A 74 10.36 19.24 -3.12
N HIS A 75 9.61 19.24 -2.02
CA HIS A 75 10.17 19.39 -0.66
C HIS A 75 11.21 18.31 -0.34
N LEU A 76 10.93 17.06 -0.73
CA LEU A 76 11.85 15.94 -0.55
C LEU A 76 12.98 15.88 -1.58
N ASN A 77 12.95 16.74 -2.61
CA ASN A 77 13.85 16.67 -3.75
C ASN A 77 13.87 15.27 -4.44
N LEU A 78 12.71 14.63 -4.57
CA LEU A 78 12.54 13.25 -5.06
C LEU A 78 12.15 13.21 -6.56
N LEU A 79 13.01 12.63 -7.42
CA LEU A 79 12.73 12.55 -8.88
C LEU A 79 12.00 11.27 -9.28
N GLU A 80 12.28 10.15 -8.60
CA GLU A 80 11.62 8.85 -8.84
C GLU A 80 10.23 8.76 -8.20
N LYS A 81 9.45 9.85 -8.30
CA LYS A 81 8.18 10.02 -7.59
C LYS A 81 7.10 9.00 -7.97
N ASP A 82 7.17 8.35 -9.14
CA ASP A 82 6.08 7.46 -9.59
C ASP A 82 5.86 6.25 -8.67
N TYR A 83 6.85 5.87 -7.84
CA TYR A 83 6.70 4.80 -6.85
C TYR A 83 5.88 5.19 -5.63
N PHE A 84 5.60 6.49 -5.43
CA PHE A 84 4.97 7.02 -4.23
C PHE A 84 3.58 7.57 -4.50
N GLY A 85 2.87 7.93 -3.43
CA GLY A 85 1.59 8.59 -3.50
C GLY A 85 1.18 9.19 -2.16
N ILE A 86 0.05 9.88 -2.18
CA ILE A 86 -0.59 10.42 -0.97
C ILE A 86 -1.86 9.65 -0.67
N THR A 87 -2.02 9.31 0.61
CA THR A 87 -3.26 8.73 1.13
C THR A 87 -3.89 9.64 2.18
N HIS A 88 -5.20 9.51 2.34
CA HIS A 88 -5.95 10.07 3.46
C HIS A 88 -6.76 8.95 4.09
N ARG A 89 -7.17 9.12 5.34
CA ARG A 89 -8.13 8.20 5.94
C ARG A 89 -9.54 8.64 5.59
N ASP A 90 -10.37 7.73 5.09
CA ASP A 90 -11.77 8.01 4.83
C ASP A 90 -12.61 7.98 6.13
N VAL A 91 -13.91 8.21 6.00
CA VAL A 91 -14.86 8.21 7.14
C VAL A 91 -14.96 6.84 7.83
N GLU A 92 -14.54 5.76 7.18
CA GLU A 92 -14.46 4.40 7.73
C GLU A 92 -13.05 4.09 8.27
N ASN A 93 -12.19 5.12 8.41
CA ASN A 93 -10.79 5.03 8.81
C ASN A 93 -9.93 4.14 7.88
N GLN A 94 -10.39 3.88 6.65
CA GLN A 94 -9.63 3.13 5.65
C GLN A 94 -8.65 4.06 4.92
N LYS A 95 -7.45 3.54 4.63
CA LYS A 95 -6.43 4.26 3.85
C LYS A 95 -6.87 4.34 2.39
N VAL A 96 -7.16 5.54 1.90
CA VAL A 96 -7.66 5.78 0.53
C VAL A 96 -6.74 6.77 -0.20
N LYS A 97 -6.46 6.48 -1.47
CA LYS A 97 -5.68 7.37 -2.36
C LYS A 97 -6.36 8.74 -2.51
N ALA A 98 -5.58 9.81 -2.43
CA ALA A 98 -6.06 11.17 -2.59
C ALA A 98 -6.21 11.53 -4.09
N ASP A 99 -7.22 10.96 -4.76
CA ASP A 99 -7.47 11.20 -6.20
C ASP A 99 -8.14 12.56 -6.49
N VAL A 100 -8.84 13.17 -5.51
CA VAL A 100 -9.78 14.27 -5.75
C VAL A 100 -9.58 15.42 -4.75
N CYS A 101 -9.87 16.64 -5.22
CA CYS A 101 -9.98 17.87 -4.42
C CYS A 101 -10.82 17.59 -3.16
N MET A 102 -10.23 17.77 -1.98
CA MET A 102 -10.88 17.39 -0.72
C MET A 102 -11.94 18.42 -0.34
N ILE A 103 -13.20 17.99 -0.27
CA ILE A 103 -14.34 18.90 -0.02
C ILE A 103 -14.76 18.90 1.47
N SER A 104 -14.36 17.90 2.27
CA SER A 104 -14.72 17.78 3.69
C SER A 104 -13.74 16.92 4.50
N GLY A 105 -13.34 17.36 5.69
CA GLY A 105 -12.49 16.63 6.65
C GLY A 105 -11.24 17.42 7.09
N PRO A 106 -10.51 16.93 8.12
CA PRO A 106 -9.18 17.46 8.44
C PRO A 106 -8.24 17.20 7.27
N TRP A 107 -7.44 18.19 6.89
CA TRP A 107 -6.52 18.13 5.73
C TRP A 107 -5.23 17.39 6.09
N ASN A 108 -5.39 16.20 6.67
CA ASN A 108 -4.32 15.32 7.12
C ASN A 108 -4.13 14.20 6.11
N PHE A 109 -2.90 14.06 5.65
CA PHE A 109 -2.49 13.12 4.63
C PHE A 109 -1.27 12.33 5.08
N ALA A 110 -0.98 11.23 4.40
CA ALA A 110 0.24 10.47 4.59
C ALA A 110 0.93 10.25 3.24
N PHE A 111 2.24 10.49 3.19
CA PHE A 111 3.09 10.11 2.07
C PHE A 111 3.46 8.63 2.20
N ASN A 112 3.29 7.86 1.13
CA ASN A 112 3.50 6.41 1.16
C ASN A 112 4.08 5.87 -0.14
N VAL A 113 4.70 4.70 -0.07
CA VAL A 113 5.00 3.90 -1.26
C VAL A 113 3.67 3.38 -1.83
N LYS A 114 3.46 3.60 -3.12
CA LYS A 114 2.31 3.11 -3.90
C LYS A 114 2.67 1.86 -4.69
N PHE A 115 3.87 1.83 -5.26
CA PHE A 115 4.34 0.73 -6.10
C PHE A 115 5.69 0.25 -5.58
N TYR A 116 5.71 -0.98 -5.08
CA TYR A 116 6.92 -1.61 -4.57
C TYR A 116 7.67 -2.27 -5.73
N PRO A 117 8.89 -1.83 -6.07
CA PRO A 117 9.65 -2.43 -7.17
C PRO A 117 9.99 -3.89 -6.84
N PRO A 118 9.84 -4.85 -7.77
CA PRO A 118 10.26 -6.24 -7.56
C PRO A 118 11.74 -6.39 -7.24
N ASP A 119 12.56 -5.45 -7.74
CA ASP A 119 13.99 -5.40 -7.53
C ASP A 119 14.40 -3.97 -7.12
N PRO A 120 14.55 -3.70 -5.82
CA PRO A 120 14.91 -2.37 -5.30
C PRO A 120 16.27 -1.87 -5.78
N SER A 121 17.20 -2.77 -6.14
CA SER A 121 18.51 -2.42 -6.71
C SER A 121 18.41 -1.63 -8.03
N GLN A 122 17.26 -1.69 -8.71
CA GLN A 122 17.01 -1.00 -9.97
C GLN A 122 16.52 0.45 -9.78
N LEU A 123 16.30 0.88 -8.53
CA LEU A 123 16.09 2.29 -8.21
C LEU A 123 17.39 3.05 -8.40
N THR A 124 17.35 4.19 -9.07
CA THR A 124 18.56 4.94 -9.40
C THR A 124 19.05 5.74 -8.19
N GLU A 125 18.17 6.45 -7.50
CA GLU A 125 18.57 7.37 -6.44
C GLU A 125 18.57 6.73 -5.05
N ASP A 126 19.55 7.14 -4.23
CA ASP A 126 19.68 6.69 -2.83
C ASP A 126 18.48 7.09 -1.98
N ILE A 127 18.03 8.34 -2.12
CA ILE A 127 16.85 8.86 -1.43
C ILE A 127 15.59 8.03 -1.69
N THR A 128 15.45 7.46 -2.90
CA THR A 128 14.32 6.59 -3.25
C THR A 128 14.39 5.27 -2.48
N ARG A 129 15.58 4.68 -2.37
CA ARG A 129 15.82 3.45 -1.61
C ARG A 129 15.62 3.68 -0.12
N TYR A 130 16.09 4.80 0.39
CA TYR A 130 15.88 5.23 1.77
C TYR A 130 14.38 5.31 2.11
N TYR A 131 13.57 6.03 1.32
CA TYR A 131 12.13 6.11 1.59
C TYR A 131 11.41 4.76 1.43
N LEU A 132 11.85 3.90 0.51
CA LEU A 132 11.33 2.54 0.42
C LEU A 132 11.64 1.72 1.68
N SER A 133 12.85 1.85 2.22
CA SER A 133 13.26 1.15 3.45
C SER A 133 12.43 1.62 4.65
N LEU A 134 12.20 2.93 4.79
CA LEU A 134 11.33 3.49 5.83
C LEU A 134 9.90 2.94 5.78
N GLN A 135 9.29 2.88 4.59
CA GLN A 135 7.95 2.31 4.45
C GLN A 135 7.93 0.82 4.86
N LEU A 136 8.96 0.06 4.50
CA LEU A 136 9.03 -1.37 4.85
C LEU A 136 9.32 -1.59 6.33
N ARG A 137 10.09 -0.71 6.99
CA ARG A 137 10.25 -0.73 8.46
C ARG A 137 8.90 -0.53 9.15
N ASP A 138 8.12 0.47 8.74
CA ASP A 138 6.74 0.66 9.24
C ASP A 138 5.88 -0.58 8.97
N ASP A 139 6.02 -1.20 7.79
CA ASP A 139 5.26 -2.41 7.44
C ASP A 139 5.64 -3.60 8.35
N VAL A 140 6.92 -3.77 8.70
CA VAL A 140 7.39 -4.80 9.64
C VAL A 140 6.86 -4.52 11.06
N VAL A 141 7.09 -3.31 11.57
CA VAL A 141 6.70 -2.91 12.95
C VAL A 141 5.18 -2.96 13.15
N SER A 142 4.40 -2.58 12.14
CA SER A 142 2.94 -2.67 12.19
C SER A 142 2.39 -4.09 11.99
N GLY A 143 3.24 -5.07 11.67
CA GLY A 143 2.85 -6.45 11.38
C GLY A 143 2.17 -6.64 10.01
N ARG A 144 2.16 -5.61 9.16
CA ARG A 144 1.66 -5.66 7.78
C ARG A 144 2.55 -6.52 6.89
N LEU A 145 3.85 -6.55 7.20
CA LEU A 145 4.86 -7.41 6.60
C LEU A 145 5.32 -8.42 7.66
N PRO A 146 4.67 -9.59 7.77
CA PRO A 146 5.01 -10.58 8.79
C PRO A 146 6.40 -11.17 8.56
N CYS A 147 7.18 -11.24 9.64
CA CYS A 147 8.54 -11.77 9.66
C CYS A 147 8.66 -12.89 10.68
N SER A 148 9.53 -13.86 10.41
CA SER A 148 9.99 -14.80 11.44
C SER A 148 10.91 -14.08 12.43
N PHE A 149 11.20 -14.71 13.57
CA PHE A 149 12.17 -14.18 14.53
C PHE A 149 13.52 -13.88 13.85
N ALA A 150 14.08 -14.85 13.13
CA ALA A 150 15.35 -14.69 12.41
C ALA A 150 15.32 -13.52 11.40
N THR A 151 14.19 -13.32 10.71
CA THR A 151 14.07 -12.18 9.78
C THR A 151 13.95 -10.85 10.51
N HIS A 152 13.23 -10.78 11.64
CA HIS A 152 13.26 -9.58 12.49
C HIS A 152 14.66 -9.27 12.98
N THR A 153 15.45 -10.27 13.38
CA THR A 153 16.83 -10.08 13.81
C THR A 153 17.69 -9.44 12.71
N VAL A 154 17.64 -9.99 11.50
CA VAL A 154 18.43 -9.50 10.36
C VAL A 154 17.98 -8.12 9.88
N LEU A 155 16.66 -7.90 9.76
CA LEU A 155 16.15 -6.59 9.35
C LEU A 155 16.39 -5.53 10.43
N GLY A 156 16.30 -5.93 11.70
CA GLY A 156 16.57 -5.07 12.83
C GLY A 156 18.04 -4.65 12.91
N SER A 157 18.98 -5.56 12.63
CA SER A 157 20.42 -5.23 12.65
C SER A 157 20.80 -4.25 11.54
N TYR A 158 20.25 -4.41 10.33
CA TYR A 158 20.44 -3.41 9.27
C TYR A 158 19.77 -2.07 9.57
N THR A 159 18.64 -2.08 10.28
CA THR A 159 17.99 -0.85 10.74
C THR A 159 18.89 -0.12 11.73
N ALA A 160 19.44 -0.82 12.72
CA ALA A 160 20.39 -0.26 13.68
C ALA A 160 21.62 0.35 12.97
N GLN A 161 22.27 -0.39 12.08
CA GLN A 161 23.43 0.11 11.32
C GLN A 161 23.10 1.35 10.49
N SER A 162 21.91 1.38 9.86
CA SER A 162 21.52 2.52 9.02
C SER A 162 21.18 3.79 9.80
N GLU A 163 20.67 3.66 11.03
CA GLU A 163 20.23 4.80 11.84
C GLU A 163 21.31 5.29 12.80
N LEU A 164 22.14 4.36 13.30
CA LEU A 164 23.11 4.62 14.36
C LEU A 164 24.56 4.61 13.85
N GLY A 165 24.82 4.06 12.66
CA GLY A 165 26.18 3.87 12.15
C GLY A 165 26.86 2.67 12.81
N ASP A 166 28.20 2.68 12.86
CA ASP A 166 28.98 1.60 13.46
C ASP A 166 28.71 1.48 14.96
N TYR A 167 28.70 0.25 15.46
CA TYR A 167 28.59 -0.01 16.89
C TYR A 167 29.79 0.56 17.67
N ASP A 168 29.50 1.45 18.62
CA ASP A 168 30.43 1.96 19.63
C ASP A 168 29.91 1.69 21.05
N LEU A 169 30.71 0.97 21.85
CA LEU A 169 30.40 0.62 23.25
C LEU A 169 30.31 1.85 24.16
N GLU A 170 31.13 2.87 23.91
CA GLU A 170 31.24 4.03 24.78
C GLU A 170 30.09 5.02 24.54
N GLU A 171 29.60 5.12 23.30
CA GLU A 171 28.55 6.07 22.92
C GLU A 171 27.13 5.50 23.01
N LEU A 172 26.91 4.22 22.66
CA LEU A 172 25.56 3.64 22.58
C LEU A 172 25.09 2.99 23.89
N GLY A 173 26.01 2.59 24.76
CA GLY A 173 25.68 1.83 25.98
C GLY A 173 25.12 0.43 25.69
N CYS A 174 24.65 -0.25 26.74
CA CYS A 174 24.28 -1.67 26.65
C CYS A 174 22.87 -1.95 26.09
N ASP A 175 21.96 -0.97 26.04
CA ASP A 175 20.53 -1.19 25.74
C ASP A 175 19.96 -0.31 24.62
N TYR A 176 20.81 0.31 23.79
CA TYR A 176 20.38 1.23 22.72
C TYR A 176 19.36 0.67 21.72
N ILE A 177 19.35 -0.66 21.51
CA ILE A 177 18.37 -1.31 20.61
C ILE A 177 16.93 -1.16 21.14
N SER A 178 16.75 -1.02 22.45
CA SER A 178 15.42 -0.83 23.05
C SER A 178 14.76 0.50 22.64
N GLU A 179 15.54 1.48 22.17
CA GLU A 179 15.02 2.75 21.65
C GLU A 179 14.49 2.62 20.21
N LEU A 180 14.90 1.56 19.48
CA LEU A 180 14.45 1.28 18.13
C LEU A 180 13.20 0.41 18.14
N ARG A 181 12.25 0.72 17.24
CA ARG A 181 11.06 -0.12 17.02
C ARG A 181 11.35 -1.08 15.87
N LEU A 182 11.64 -2.33 16.18
CA LEU A 182 12.10 -3.31 15.17
C LEU A 182 11.05 -4.37 14.83
N ALA A 183 10.14 -4.66 15.75
CA ALA A 183 9.11 -5.69 15.59
C ALA A 183 7.82 -5.32 16.35
N PRO A 184 6.66 -5.89 15.99
CA PRO A 184 5.41 -5.69 16.73
C PRO A 184 5.49 -6.15 18.19
N ASN A 185 6.17 -7.27 18.44
CA ASN A 185 6.40 -7.87 19.75
C ASN A 185 7.91 -7.97 19.98
N GLN A 186 8.54 -6.84 20.31
CA GLN A 186 9.98 -6.78 20.58
C GLN A 186 10.28 -7.41 21.95
N THR A 187 11.14 -8.42 21.97
CA THR A 187 11.57 -9.13 23.18
C THR A 187 13.05 -8.86 23.44
N LYS A 188 13.51 -9.00 24.69
CA LYS A 188 14.93 -8.82 25.02
C LYS A 188 15.84 -9.75 24.22
N GLU A 189 15.40 -11.00 24.01
CA GLU A 189 16.11 -11.96 23.15
C GLU A 189 16.29 -11.46 21.71
N LEU A 190 15.27 -10.80 21.14
CA LEU A 190 15.39 -10.19 19.81
C LEU A 190 16.43 -9.06 19.82
N GLU A 191 16.40 -8.19 20.83
CA GLU A 191 17.32 -7.06 20.96
C GLU A 191 18.77 -7.52 21.06
N ASP A 192 19.03 -8.54 21.88
CA ASP A 192 20.37 -9.11 22.06
C ASP A 192 20.89 -9.70 20.75
N LYS A 193 20.05 -10.42 20.00
CA LYS A 193 20.41 -10.97 18.69
C LYS A 193 20.63 -9.92 17.61
N VAL A 194 19.84 -8.84 17.63
CA VAL A 194 20.06 -7.68 16.75
C VAL A 194 21.40 -7.04 17.05
N MET A 195 21.72 -6.84 18.33
CA MET A 195 22.97 -6.24 18.78
C MET A 195 24.18 -7.10 18.43
N GLU A 196 24.10 -8.43 18.59
CA GLU A 196 25.14 -9.38 18.17
C GLU A 196 25.47 -9.21 16.68
N LEU A 197 24.45 -9.10 15.81
CA LEU A 197 24.68 -8.88 14.38
C LEU A 197 25.20 -7.48 14.08
N HIS A 198 24.65 -6.44 14.72
CA HIS A 198 25.07 -5.05 14.50
C HIS A 198 26.57 -4.85 14.73
N LYS A 199 27.14 -5.50 15.76
CA LYS A 199 28.59 -5.51 16.06
C LYS A 199 29.46 -6.01 14.90
N THR A 200 28.91 -6.81 13.99
CA THR A 200 29.65 -7.41 12.87
C THR A 200 29.71 -6.51 11.63
N TYR A 201 28.95 -5.42 11.59
CA TYR A 201 28.79 -4.55 10.40
C TYR A 201 29.73 -3.35 10.35
N LYS A 202 30.80 -3.34 11.17
CA LYS A 202 31.76 -2.23 11.21
C LYS A 202 32.26 -1.83 9.82
N GLY A 203 32.13 -0.55 9.48
CA GLY A 203 32.51 0.01 8.18
C GLY A 203 31.41 -0.07 7.12
N MET A 204 30.25 -0.66 7.41
CA MET A 204 29.10 -0.66 6.50
C MET A 204 28.40 0.69 6.54
N THR A 205 28.25 1.33 5.39
CA THR A 205 27.57 2.62 5.31
C THR A 205 26.05 2.45 5.48
N PRO A 206 25.31 3.50 5.92
CA PRO A 206 23.86 3.45 6.00
C PRO A 206 23.16 3.06 4.70
N ALA A 207 23.66 3.55 3.56
CA ALA A 207 23.13 3.21 2.24
C ALA A 207 23.30 1.72 1.90
N GLU A 208 24.42 1.11 2.27
CA GLU A 208 24.66 -0.33 2.09
C GLU A 208 23.76 -1.17 3.02
N ALA A 209 23.62 -0.76 4.28
CA ALA A 209 22.71 -1.40 5.23
C ALA A 209 21.26 -1.36 4.73
N GLU A 210 20.80 -0.24 4.18
CA GLU A 210 19.49 -0.10 3.55
C GLU A 210 19.31 -1.01 2.33
N ILE A 211 20.34 -1.15 1.48
CA ILE A 211 20.30 -2.09 0.35
C ILE A 211 20.16 -3.53 0.86
N HIS A 212 20.95 -3.95 1.84
CA HIS A 212 20.85 -5.29 2.42
C HIS A 212 19.51 -5.53 3.11
N PHE A 213 18.95 -4.53 3.79
CA PHE A 213 17.59 -4.58 4.32
C PHE A 213 16.58 -4.84 3.19
N LEU A 214 16.63 -4.07 2.10
CA LEU A 214 15.71 -4.19 0.97
C LEU A 214 15.82 -5.54 0.25
N GLU A 215 17.04 -6.06 0.11
CA GLU A 215 17.31 -7.37 -0.49
C GLU A 215 16.73 -8.54 0.32
N ASN A 216 16.63 -8.39 1.63
CA ASN A 216 15.96 -9.36 2.50
C ASN A 216 14.44 -9.14 2.52
N ALA A 217 13.99 -7.91 2.64
CA ALA A 217 12.56 -7.58 2.68
C ALA A 217 11.81 -7.98 1.41
N LYS A 218 12.43 -7.85 0.22
CA LYS A 218 11.78 -8.21 -1.06
C LYS A 218 11.45 -9.70 -1.20
N LYS A 219 12.07 -10.56 -0.37
CA LYS A 219 11.84 -12.01 -0.36
C LYS A 219 10.60 -12.41 0.45
N LEU A 220 10.06 -11.49 1.25
CA LEU A 220 8.92 -11.76 2.13
C LEU A 220 7.62 -11.90 1.33
N SER A 221 6.76 -12.81 1.78
CA SER A 221 5.54 -13.20 1.05
C SER A 221 4.50 -12.07 0.93
N MET A 222 4.58 -11.07 1.80
CA MET A 222 3.68 -9.92 1.87
C MET A 222 4.32 -8.63 1.34
N TYR A 223 5.53 -8.71 0.76
CA TYR A 223 6.23 -7.56 0.20
C TYR A 223 5.40 -6.86 -0.88
N GLY A 224 5.05 -5.59 -0.62
CA GLY A 224 4.30 -4.76 -1.55
C GLY A 224 2.90 -5.28 -1.91
N VAL A 225 2.27 -6.04 -1.01
CA VAL A 225 0.92 -6.61 -1.21
C VAL A 225 -0.14 -5.67 -0.65
N ASP A 226 -0.99 -5.13 -1.52
CA ASP A 226 -2.20 -4.36 -1.15
C ASP A 226 -3.36 -5.34 -0.89
N LEU A 227 -3.79 -5.44 0.37
CA LEU A 227 -4.73 -6.45 0.86
C LEU A 227 -6.19 -5.95 0.88
N HIS A 228 -7.10 -6.78 0.36
CA HIS A 228 -8.52 -6.51 0.32
C HIS A 228 -9.34 -7.70 0.83
N HIS A 229 -10.22 -7.44 1.81
CA HIS A 229 -11.16 -8.44 2.31
C HIS A 229 -12.18 -8.83 1.24
N ALA A 230 -12.40 -10.14 1.06
CA ALA A 230 -13.37 -10.69 0.15
C ALA A 230 -13.90 -12.05 0.63
N LYS A 231 -14.95 -12.53 -0.02
CA LYS A 231 -15.44 -13.90 0.10
C LYS A 231 -15.35 -14.58 -1.27
N ALA A 232 -14.90 -15.82 -1.30
CA ALA A 232 -14.96 -16.61 -2.52
C ALA A 232 -16.44 -16.89 -2.87
N VAL A 233 -16.82 -16.66 -4.12
CA VAL A 233 -18.17 -17.00 -4.58
C VAL A 233 -18.24 -18.50 -4.81
N SER A 234 -19.05 -19.20 -4.02
CA SER A 234 -19.42 -20.59 -4.26
C SER A 234 -20.66 -20.65 -5.14
N ASN A 235 -20.80 -21.74 -5.89
CA ASN A 235 -21.94 -21.97 -6.80
C ASN A 235 -23.18 -22.51 -6.08
N LEU A 236 -23.10 -22.76 -4.77
CA LEU A 236 -24.21 -23.27 -3.97
C LEU A 236 -25.05 -22.08 -3.46
N PRO A 237 -26.37 -22.07 -3.73
CA PRO A 237 -27.29 -21.16 -3.03
C PRO A 237 -27.09 -21.31 -1.52
N ASP A 238 -27.04 -20.18 -0.79
CA ASP A 238 -26.95 -20.11 0.67
C ASP A 238 -25.61 -20.54 1.33
N SER A 239 -24.57 -20.79 0.54
CA SER A 239 -23.23 -20.94 1.08
C SER A 239 -22.67 -19.58 1.56
N GLU A 240 -22.31 -19.46 2.84
CA GLU A 240 -21.80 -18.20 3.44
C GLU A 240 -20.49 -17.67 2.82
N GLY A 241 -19.89 -18.40 1.88
CA GLY A 241 -18.66 -18.04 1.18
C GLY A 241 -17.43 -18.13 2.10
N VAL A 242 -16.32 -18.65 1.59
CA VAL A 242 -15.08 -18.74 2.37
C VAL A 242 -14.45 -17.35 2.46
N GLU A 243 -14.18 -16.89 3.68
CA GLU A 243 -13.46 -15.62 3.91
C GLU A 243 -12.02 -15.74 3.45
N ILE A 244 -11.61 -14.77 2.64
CA ILE A 244 -10.29 -14.73 2.03
C ILE A 244 -9.81 -13.28 1.94
N MET A 245 -8.52 -13.13 1.67
CA MET A 245 -7.91 -11.84 1.37
C MET A 245 -7.35 -11.86 -0.05
N LEU A 246 -7.73 -10.89 -0.86
CA LEU A 246 -7.17 -10.65 -2.18
C LEU A 246 -6.00 -9.68 -2.05
N GLY A 247 -4.80 -10.12 -2.44
CA GLY A 247 -3.59 -9.30 -2.45
C GLY A 247 -3.23 -8.86 -3.87
N VAL A 248 -2.95 -7.58 -4.07
CA VAL A 248 -2.44 -7.05 -5.35
C VAL A 248 -0.99 -6.65 -5.19
N CYS A 249 -0.10 -7.10 -6.07
CA CYS A 249 1.30 -6.68 -6.05
C CYS A 249 1.87 -6.53 -7.47
N ALA A 250 3.17 -6.20 -7.57
CA ALA A 250 3.85 -6.04 -8.84
C ALA A 250 3.76 -7.25 -9.77
N SER A 251 3.65 -8.45 -9.19
CA SER A 251 3.72 -9.71 -9.94
C SER A 251 2.35 -10.29 -10.35
N GLY A 252 1.26 -9.84 -9.74
CA GLY A 252 -0.07 -10.41 -9.98
C GLY A 252 -1.08 -10.16 -8.86
N LEU A 253 -2.17 -10.92 -8.94
CA LEU A 253 -3.18 -11.06 -7.89
C LEU A 253 -2.88 -12.32 -7.06
N LEU A 254 -3.07 -12.24 -5.75
CA LEU A 254 -2.77 -13.26 -4.76
C LEU A 254 -4.03 -13.56 -3.97
N ILE A 255 -4.23 -14.80 -3.56
CA ILE A 255 -5.28 -15.16 -2.61
C ILE A 255 -4.61 -15.67 -1.34
N TYR A 256 -5.03 -15.12 -0.22
CA TYR A 256 -4.63 -15.55 1.12
C TYR A 256 -5.83 -16.06 1.90
N ARG A 257 -5.58 -17.04 2.75
CA ARG A 257 -6.49 -17.53 3.77
C ARG A 257 -5.65 -17.82 5.01
N ASP A 258 -6.11 -17.38 6.18
CA ASP A 258 -5.39 -17.60 7.45
C ASP A 258 -3.92 -17.13 7.38
N ARG A 259 -3.70 -16.00 6.69
CA ARG A 259 -2.38 -15.39 6.37
C ARG A 259 -1.45 -16.25 5.47
N LEU A 260 -1.89 -17.42 5.03
CA LEU A 260 -1.17 -18.27 4.09
C LEU A 260 -1.60 -17.95 2.66
N ARG A 261 -0.61 -17.82 1.76
CA ARG A 261 -0.88 -17.63 0.33
C ARG A 261 -1.34 -18.94 -0.29
N ILE A 262 -2.62 -19.04 -0.64
CA ILE A 262 -3.21 -20.25 -1.23
C ILE A 262 -3.12 -20.26 -2.77
N ASN A 263 -3.11 -19.09 -3.42
CA ASN A 263 -3.04 -19.03 -4.88
C ASN A 263 -2.40 -17.74 -5.40
N ARG A 264 -1.95 -17.76 -6.66
CA ARG A 264 -1.36 -16.63 -7.38
C ARG A 264 -1.77 -16.64 -8.85
N PHE A 265 -2.35 -15.54 -9.30
CA PHE A 265 -2.62 -15.24 -10.70
C PHE A 265 -1.63 -14.19 -11.21
N ALA A 266 -0.59 -14.66 -11.91
CA ALA A 266 0.36 -13.76 -12.54
C ALA A 266 -0.32 -12.91 -13.62
N TRP A 267 0.10 -11.64 -13.76
CA TRP A 267 -0.50 -10.72 -14.72
C TRP A 267 -0.65 -11.29 -16.15
N PRO A 268 0.35 -11.99 -16.74
CA PRO A 268 0.20 -12.54 -18.09
C PRO A 268 -0.90 -13.59 -18.26
N LYS A 269 -1.33 -14.24 -17.17
CA LYS A 269 -2.42 -15.24 -17.18
C LYS A 269 -3.80 -14.59 -17.09
N ILE A 270 -3.90 -13.33 -16.67
CA ILE A 270 -5.17 -12.63 -16.51
C ILE A 270 -5.54 -11.95 -17.83
N LEU A 271 -6.65 -12.37 -18.43
CA LEU A 271 -7.19 -11.79 -19.67
C LEU A 271 -7.99 -10.52 -19.41
N LYS A 272 -8.80 -10.53 -18.35
CA LYS A 272 -9.72 -9.42 -18.05
C LYS A 272 -9.98 -9.35 -16.56
N ILE A 273 -10.07 -8.11 -16.06
CA ILE A 273 -10.48 -7.80 -14.70
C ILE A 273 -11.71 -6.89 -14.78
N SER A 274 -12.75 -7.23 -14.05
CA SER A 274 -14.00 -6.47 -14.03
C SER A 274 -14.68 -6.52 -12.68
N TYR A 275 -15.65 -5.64 -12.45
CA TYR A 275 -16.47 -5.68 -11.24
C TYR A 275 -17.92 -5.26 -11.58
N LYS A 276 -18.88 -5.80 -10.84
CA LYS A 276 -20.31 -5.46 -10.93
C LYS A 276 -20.92 -5.50 -9.54
N ARG A 277 -21.54 -4.40 -9.10
CA ARG A 277 -21.99 -4.20 -7.71
C ARG A 277 -20.81 -4.44 -6.75
N ASN A 278 -20.93 -5.36 -5.80
CA ASN A 278 -19.85 -5.75 -4.90
C ASN A 278 -19.09 -7.01 -5.36
N ASN A 279 -19.37 -7.55 -6.55
CA ASN A 279 -18.64 -8.69 -7.09
C ASN A 279 -17.48 -8.23 -7.97
N PHE A 280 -16.35 -8.90 -7.85
CA PHE A 280 -15.11 -8.71 -8.59
C PHE A 280 -14.79 -10.01 -9.34
N TYR A 281 -14.40 -9.88 -10.61
CA TYR A 281 -14.20 -11.02 -11.50
C TYR A 281 -12.87 -10.93 -12.23
N ILE A 282 -12.18 -12.07 -12.31
CA ILE A 282 -11.00 -12.26 -13.16
C ILE A 282 -11.28 -13.35 -14.19
N LYS A 283 -10.95 -13.07 -15.45
CA LYS A 283 -10.96 -14.05 -16.53
C LYS A 283 -9.52 -14.48 -16.79
N ILE A 284 -9.26 -15.78 -16.72
CA ILE A 284 -7.92 -16.38 -16.81
C ILE A 284 -7.78 -17.10 -18.15
N ARG A 285 -6.59 -17.03 -18.76
CA ARG A 285 -6.22 -17.81 -19.94
C ARG A 285 -6.31 -19.31 -19.61
N PRO A 286 -6.81 -20.15 -20.51
CA PRO A 286 -6.66 -21.59 -20.37
C PRO A 286 -5.18 -21.97 -20.17
N GLY A 287 -4.91 -22.90 -19.24
CA GLY A 287 -3.61 -23.56 -19.16
C GLY A 287 -3.33 -24.46 -20.37
N GLU A 288 -2.11 -25.01 -20.47
CA GLU A 288 -1.71 -25.91 -21.58
C GLU A 288 -2.64 -27.13 -21.76
N PHE A 289 -3.27 -27.57 -20.67
CA PHE A 289 -4.18 -28.72 -20.64
C PHE A 289 -5.66 -28.34 -20.49
N GLU A 290 -5.98 -27.05 -20.40
CA GLU A 290 -7.36 -26.57 -20.28
C GLU A 290 -7.82 -26.00 -21.63
N GLN A 291 -9.01 -26.36 -22.09
CA GLN A 291 -9.52 -25.87 -23.38
C GLN A 291 -10.33 -24.57 -23.26
N PHE A 292 -10.75 -24.20 -22.05
CA PHE A 292 -11.70 -23.11 -21.83
C PHE A 292 -11.14 -22.02 -20.90
N GLU A 293 -11.51 -20.78 -21.18
CA GLU A 293 -11.23 -19.65 -20.31
C GLU A 293 -12.02 -19.78 -19.00
N SER A 294 -11.34 -19.64 -17.87
CA SER A 294 -11.97 -19.72 -16.55
C SER A 294 -12.27 -18.32 -16.01
N THR A 295 -13.49 -18.08 -15.56
CA THR A 295 -13.87 -16.84 -14.85
C THR A 295 -14.06 -17.13 -13.37
N ILE A 296 -13.31 -16.43 -12.52
CA ILE A 296 -13.33 -16.58 -11.07
C ILE A 296 -13.95 -15.33 -10.45
N GLY A 297 -14.93 -15.52 -9.57
CA GLY A 297 -15.68 -14.45 -8.90
C GLY A 297 -15.38 -14.35 -7.40
N PHE A 298 -15.35 -13.12 -6.91
CA PHE A 298 -15.13 -12.77 -5.51
C PHE A 298 -16.14 -11.72 -5.07
N LYS A 299 -16.71 -11.87 -3.87
CA LYS A 299 -17.67 -10.93 -3.30
C LYS A 299 -16.97 -10.06 -2.26
N LEU A 300 -16.97 -8.74 -2.47
CA LEU A 300 -16.40 -7.76 -1.54
C LEU A 300 -17.49 -7.21 -0.60
N PRO A 301 -17.10 -6.56 0.53
CA PRO A 301 -18.07 -6.04 1.50
C PRO A 301 -19.10 -5.08 0.89
N ASN A 302 -18.68 -4.26 -0.07
CA ASN A 302 -19.55 -3.32 -0.76
C ASN A 302 -19.00 -2.92 -2.15
N HIS A 303 -19.80 -2.19 -2.92
CA HIS A 303 -19.42 -1.71 -4.26
C HIS A 303 -18.19 -0.79 -4.25
N ARG A 304 -17.98 0.01 -3.19
CA ARG A 304 -16.79 0.88 -3.07
C ARG A 304 -15.52 0.04 -2.96
N ALA A 305 -15.54 -1.01 -2.14
CA ALA A 305 -14.44 -1.96 -2.01
C ALA A 305 -14.12 -2.67 -3.33
N ALA A 306 -15.15 -3.19 -4.04
CA ALA A 306 -15.00 -3.80 -5.37
C ALA A 306 -14.35 -2.84 -6.38
N LYS A 307 -14.83 -1.60 -6.43
CA LYS A 307 -14.25 -0.56 -7.32
C LYS A 307 -12.82 -0.21 -6.93
N ARG A 308 -12.49 -0.14 -5.64
CA ARG A 308 -11.11 0.13 -5.16
C ARG A 308 -10.16 -0.98 -5.58
N LEU A 309 -10.48 -2.25 -5.29
CA LEU A 309 -9.68 -3.39 -5.72
C LEU A 309 -9.48 -3.38 -7.24
N TRP A 310 -10.55 -3.17 -8.02
CA TRP A 310 -10.44 -3.06 -9.48
C TRP A 310 -9.50 -1.94 -9.92
N LYS A 311 -9.60 -0.74 -9.32
CA LYS A 311 -8.67 0.36 -9.60
C LYS A 311 -7.23 -0.04 -9.28
N VAL A 312 -6.98 -0.61 -8.10
CA VAL A 312 -5.64 -1.05 -7.66
C VAL A 312 -5.04 -2.05 -8.64
N CYS A 313 -5.83 -3.04 -9.10
CA CYS A 313 -5.40 -3.98 -10.13
C CYS A 313 -5.05 -3.30 -11.46
N VAL A 314 -5.89 -2.38 -11.94
CA VAL A 314 -5.63 -1.64 -13.19
C VAL A 314 -4.34 -0.83 -13.06
N GLU A 315 -4.16 -0.10 -11.96
CA GLU A 315 -2.97 0.70 -11.72
C GLU A 315 -1.68 -0.15 -11.66
N HIS A 316 -1.69 -1.25 -10.91
CA HIS A 316 -0.53 -2.14 -10.78
C HIS A 316 -0.20 -2.82 -12.11
N HIS A 317 -1.21 -3.34 -12.80
CA HIS A 317 -1.02 -3.95 -14.11
C HIS A 317 -0.43 -2.92 -15.08
N THR A 318 -1.02 -1.73 -15.20
CA THR A 318 -0.50 -0.69 -16.10
C THR A 318 0.92 -0.27 -15.74
N PHE A 319 1.20 -0.02 -14.46
CA PHE A 319 2.51 0.44 -14.01
C PHE A 319 3.61 -0.60 -14.29
N PHE A 320 3.42 -1.86 -13.89
CA PHE A 320 4.46 -2.89 -13.95
C PHE A 320 4.52 -3.66 -15.28
N ARG A 321 3.45 -3.66 -16.10
CA ARG A 321 3.38 -4.49 -17.32
C ARG A 321 3.41 -3.71 -18.63
N LEU A 322 2.87 -2.50 -18.65
CA LEU A 322 2.75 -1.76 -19.91
C LEU A 322 3.97 -0.87 -20.15
N VAL A 323 4.38 -0.76 -21.41
CA VAL A 323 5.44 0.17 -21.82
C VAL A 323 4.98 1.62 -21.74
N SER A 324 3.68 1.86 -21.92
CA SER A 324 3.01 3.16 -21.75
C SER A 324 1.52 2.95 -21.39
N PRO A 325 0.84 3.91 -20.75
CA PRO A 325 -0.60 3.81 -20.48
C PRO A 325 -1.41 3.82 -21.77
N GLU A 326 -2.57 3.16 -21.77
CA GLU A 326 -3.46 3.16 -22.94
C GLU A 326 -4.02 4.56 -23.25
N ALA A 327 -4.01 4.93 -24.53
CA ALA A 327 -4.57 6.19 -24.99
C ALA A 327 -6.11 6.25 -24.76
N PRO A 328 -6.67 7.44 -24.45
CA PRO A 328 -8.12 7.57 -24.31
C PRO A 328 -8.84 7.19 -25.62
N PRO A 329 -9.87 6.32 -25.59
CA PRO A 329 -10.65 6.00 -26.77
C PRO A 329 -11.42 7.24 -27.25
N LYS A 330 -11.46 7.43 -28.58
CA LYS A 330 -12.07 8.60 -29.23
C LYS A 330 -13.60 8.69 -29.12
N LYS A 331 -14.29 7.67 -28.56
CA LYS A 331 -15.77 7.60 -28.49
C LYS A 331 -16.29 8.02 -27.11
N PHE A 332 -17.29 8.92 -27.10
CA PHE A 332 -17.77 9.64 -25.91
C PHE A 332 -18.90 8.97 -25.09
N LEU A 333 -19.37 7.76 -25.44
CA LEU A 333 -20.58 7.17 -24.87
C LEU A 333 -20.40 5.74 -24.29
N SER A 334 -19.40 5.51 -23.43
CA SER A 334 -19.31 4.24 -22.70
C SER A 334 -20.03 4.31 -21.33
N LEU A 335 -21.01 3.44 -21.12
CA LEU A 335 -21.60 3.18 -19.80
C LEU A 335 -20.61 2.35 -18.97
N GLY A 336 -20.10 2.90 -17.86
CA GLY A 336 -19.13 2.22 -17.00
C GLY A 336 -18.10 3.15 -16.35
N SER A 337 -17.17 2.57 -15.59
CA SER A 337 -16.07 3.31 -14.98
C SER A 337 -15.13 3.87 -16.07
N LYS A 338 -15.02 5.20 -16.17
CA LYS A 338 -14.09 5.89 -17.09
C LYS A 338 -12.66 5.99 -16.54
N PHE A 339 -12.38 5.37 -15.40
CA PHE A 339 -11.07 5.44 -14.76
C PHE A 339 -9.98 4.87 -15.67
N ARG A 340 -8.89 5.62 -15.78
CA ARG A 340 -7.65 5.21 -16.44
C ARG A 340 -6.49 5.64 -15.58
N PHE A 341 -5.46 4.82 -15.55
CA PHE A 341 -4.20 5.22 -14.96
C PHE A 341 -3.55 6.29 -15.86
N SER A 342 -3.19 7.43 -15.26
CA SER A 342 -2.65 8.60 -15.97
C SER A 342 -1.20 8.93 -15.57
N GLY A 343 -0.55 8.10 -14.77
CA GLY A 343 0.87 8.26 -14.40
C GLY A 343 1.81 7.60 -15.42
N ARG A 344 3.12 7.75 -15.20
CA ARG A 344 4.14 7.01 -15.95
C ARG A 344 4.08 5.53 -15.58
N THR A 345 4.35 4.65 -16.54
CA THR A 345 4.62 3.23 -16.24
C THR A 345 6.04 3.06 -15.71
N GLN A 346 6.35 1.92 -15.09
CA GLN A 346 7.70 1.62 -14.63
C GLN A 346 8.73 1.71 -15.77
N ALA A 347 8.37 1.29 -16.99
CA ALA A 347 9.25 1.42 -18.15
C ALA A 347 9.57 2.89 -18.46
N GLN A 348 8.59 3.80 -18.36
CA GLN A 348 8.80 5.23 -18.53
C GLN A 348 9.57 5.85 -17.35
N THR A 349 9.25 5.45 -16.12
CA THR A 349 9.96 5.88 -14.91
C THR A 349 11.43 5.53 -15.02
N ARG A 350 11.79 4.30 -15.36
CA ARG A 350 13.19 3.88 -15.52
C ARG A 350 13.94 4.65 -16.60
N ARG A 351 13.31 4.89 -17.76
CA ARG A 351 13.92 5.71 -18.82
C ARG A 351 14.17 7.14 -18.36
N ALA A 352 13.25 7.71 -17.59
CA ALA A 352 13.46 9.03 -17.01
C ALA A 352 14.54 9.00 -15.92
N SER A 353 14.57 7.97 -15.06
CA SER A 353 15.60 7.81 -14.02
C SER A 353 16.99 7.65 -14.62
N SER A 354 17.14 6.94 -15.74
CA SER A 354 18.43 6.78 -16.43
C SER A 354 18.98 8.07 -17.03
N GLN A 355 18.16 9.13 -17.10
CA GLN A 355 18.54 10.46 -17.58
C GLN A 355 18.83 11.44 -16.42
N ILE A 356 18.79 10.98 -15.17
CA ILE A 356 19.10 11.81 -14.01
C ILE A 356 20.61 12.11 -14.03
N ILE A 357 20.96 13.37 -14.27
CA ILE A 357 22.34 13.87 -14.22
C ILE A 357 22.38 14.94 -13.13
N ARG A 358 22.47 14.49 -11.87
CA ARG A 358 22.69 15.36 -10.71
C ARG A 358 23.50 14.63 -9.64
N PRO A 359 24.24 15.35 -8.77
CA PRO A 359 24.78 14.78 -7.56
C PRO A 359 23.67 14.17 -6.69
N ALA A 360 23.99 13.12 -5.93
CA ALA A 360 23.05 12.56 -4.98
C ALA A 360 22.57 13.67 -4.02
N PRO A 361 21.26 13.86 -3.84
CA PRO A 361 20.77 14.88 -2.92
C PRO A 361 21.24 14.56 -1.50
N PHE A 362 21.67 15.58 -0.76
CA PHE A 362 21.90 15.43 0.67
C PHE A 362 20.55 15.37 1.39
N PHE A 363 20.37 14.37 2.24
CA PHE A 363 19.23 14.25 3.14
C PHE A 363 19.70 13.64 4.45
N GLU A 364 19.11 14.09 5.55
CA GLU A 364 19.38 13.49 6.86
C GLU A 364 18.60 12.18 6.97
N ARG A 365 19.30 11.12 7.38
CA ARG A 365 18.65 9.87 7.77
C ARG A 365 18.09 10.07 9.16
N SER A 366 16.80 10.35 9.23
CA SER A 366 16.09 10.50 10.50
C SER A 366 16.16 9.20 11.30
N ALA A 367 16.60 9.28 12.56
CA ALA A 367 16.42 8.19 13.51
C ALA A 367 14.93 7.97 13.74
N SER A 368 14.49 6.72 13.79
CA SER A 368 13.12 6.35 14.16
C SER A 368 12.76 7.07 15.46
N LYS A 369 11.57 7.70 15.53
CA LYS A 369 11.14 8.50 16.70
C LYS A 369 11.42 7.73 17.99
N ARG A 370 12.43 8.17 18.74
CA ARG A 370 12.78 7.66 20.07
C ARG A 370 11.55 7.78 20.96
N TYR A 371 11.37 6.80 21.84
CA TYR A 371 10.23 6.72 22.73
C TYR A 371 10.22 7.91 23.72
N ASN A 372 9.58 9.01 23.35
CA ASN A 372 9.08 9.97 24.33
C ASN A 372 7.79 9.39 24.91
N MET A 373 7.90 8.54 25.94
CA MET A 373 6.88 8.59 26.98
C MET A 373 6.85 10.02 27.45
N SER A 374 5.72 10.71 27.24
CA SER A 374 5.36 11.79 28.13
C SER A 374 5.29 11.20 29.54
N HIS A 375 6.40 11.26 30.27
CA HIS A 375 6.36 11.30 31.72
C HIS A 375 5.59 12.57 32.08
N SER A 376 4.27 12.46 32.08
CA SER A 376 3.45 13.34 32.89
C SER A 376 3.90 13.09 34.31
N LEU A 377 4.72 14.00 34.83
CA LEU A 377 4.86 14.22 36.25
C LEU A 377 3.49 14.65 36.76
N ASP A 378 2.63 13.69 37.04
CA ASP A 378 1.59 13.85 38.04
C ASP A 378 1.27 12.48 38.61
N GLY A 379 1.64 12.34 39.89
CA GLY A 379 1.49 11.12 40.66
C GLY A 379 0.02 10.81 40.95
N GLY A 380 -0.35 9.56 40.67
CA GLY A 380 -1.61 8.99 41.10
C GLY A 380 -1.59 7.48 40.93
N ARG A 381 -1.29 6.76 42.02
CA ARG A 381 -1.40 5.30 42.10
C ARG A 381 -2.80 4.86 41.65
N LEU A 382 -2.87 4.08 40.58
CA LEU A 382 -4.02 3.22 40.31
C LEU A 382 -3.55 1.77 40.35
N ILE A 383 -3.84 1.15 41.49
CA ILE A 383 -3.70 -0.28 41.75
C ILE A 383 -4.74 -0.99 40.88
N LEU A 384 -4.31 -1.74 39.87
CA LEU A 384 -5.17 -2.70 39.16
C LEU A 384 -5.24 -3.98 39.99
N ILE A 385 -6.34 -4.13 40.73
CA ILE A 385 -6.74 -5.40 41.33
C ILE A 385 -7.27 -6.29 40.21
N THR A 386 -6.57 -7.39 39.94
CA THR A 386 -7.07 -8.51 39.15
C THR A 386 -8.04 -9.33 40.00
N GLU A 387 -9.32 -9.37 39.62
CA GLU A 387 -10.24 -10.43 40.04
C GLU A 387 -10.70 -11.21 38.82
N PHE A 388 -10.27 -12.48 38.78
CA PHE A 388 -10.89 -13.53 37.99
C PHE A 388 -12.18 -13.95 38.69
N GLN A 389 -13.30 -14.00 37.97
CA GLN A 389 -14.43 -14.84 38.34
C GLN A 389 -14.84 -15.74 37.17
N ASN A 390 -14.64 -17.03 37.42
CA ASN A 390 -15.28 -18.13 36.71
C ASN A 390 -16.79 -18.06 36.88
N VAL A 391 -17.55 -18.35 35.83
CA VAL A 391 -18.87 -18.98 35.97
C VAL A 391 -19.04 -20.03 34.89
N THR A 392 -19.12 -21.27 35.35
CA THR A 392 -19.63 -22.45 34.63
C THR A 392 -21.15 -22.51 34.87
N VAL A 393 -21.93 -22.70 33.80
CA VAL A 393 -22.91 -23.80 33.67
C VAL A 393 -22.87 -24.25 32.22
#